data_AF-A0A484N1R1-F1
#
_entry.id   AF-A0A484N1R1-F1
#
_cell.length_a   1.000
_cell.length_b   1.000
_cell.length_c   1.000
_cell.angle_alpha   90.00
_cell.angle_beta   90.00
_cell.angle_gamma   90.00
#
_symmetry.space_group_name_H-M   'P 1'
#
loop_
_entity.id
_entity.type
_entity.pdbx_description
1 polymer ?
#
loop_
_entity_poly.entity_id
_entity_poly.type
_entity_poly.pdbx_seq_one_letter_code
_entity_poly.pdbx_strand_id
1 'polypeptide(L)'
;MVDESVKVANLFCEKKWPIFAFLDSHHPNIPEHPYPPHCIIGTHEAELVPSLKWLENEPNVIIRRKDCIDGFIGSLDRDGSNVFVNWVKSNEIKVVLVLGICTDICVLDFVCSALSARNHRILSPLEDVIVYSRGCATYDLPVHVAKNIKGALAHPQELMHRIGLYMAKGRGAKIVSEVSFHKSD
;
A
#
# COMPACT_ATOMS: atom_id res chain seq x y z
N MET A 1 -0.74 -3.81 -13.16
CA MET A 1 -0.47 -3.15 -11.86
C MET A 1 0.52 -2.01 -12.01
N VAL A 2 1.82 -2.24 -12.27
CA VAL A 2 2.82 -1.15 -12.34
C VAL A 2 2.42 -0.03 -13.31
N ASP A 3 1.99 -0.36 -14.54
CA ASP A 3 1.56 0.66 -15.52
C ASP A 3 0.34 1.47 -15.04
N GLU A 4 -0.57 0.82 -14.29
CA GLU A 4 -1.72 1.49 -13.69
C GLU A 4 -1.26 2.44 -12.56
N SER A 5 -0.28 2.01 -11.75
CA SER A 5 0.33 2.86 -10.72
C SER A 5 1.03 4.08 -11.32
N VAL A 6 1.79 3.90 -12.40
CA VAL A 6 2.45 4.99 -13.13
C VAL A 6 1.41 5.97 -13.68
N LYS A 7 0.35 5.45 -14.33
CA LYS A 7 -0.74 6.28 -14.87
C LYS A 7 -1.42 7.11 -13.78
N VAL A 8 -1.78 6.50 -12.65
CA VAL A 8 -2.44 7.20 -11.55
C VAL A 8 -1.48 8.21 -10.90
N ALA A 9 -0.22 7.84 -10.68
CA ALA A 9 0.77 8.71 -10.06
C ALA A 9 1.06 9.96 -10.90
N ASN A 10 1.26 9.80 -12.21
CA ASN A 10 1.41 10.93 -13.15
C ASN A 10 0.24 11.91 -13.02
N LEU A 11 -0.99 11.39 -13.01
CA LEU A 11 -2.17 12.24 -12.93
C LEU A 11 -2.34 12.93 -11.57
N PHE A 12 -1.97 12.26 -10.47
CA PHE A 12 -1.94 12.89 -9.16
C PHE A 12 -0.91 14.03 -9.11
N CYS A 13 0.29 13.82 -9.68
CA CYS A 13 1.31 14.87 -9.78
C CYS A 13 0.86 16.03 -10.68
N GLU A 14 0.26 15.77 -11.85
CA GLU A 14 -0.31 16.81 -12.73
C GLU A 14 -1.35 17.67 -12.00
N LYS A 15 -2.18 17.03 -11.18
CA LYS A 15 -3.21 17.71 -10.37
C LYS A 15 -2.68 18.29 -9.05
N LYS A 16 -1.39 18.08 -8.74
CA LYS A 16 -0.75 18.43 -7.46
C LYS A 16 -1.48 17.82 -6.26
N TRP A 17 -2.08 16.65 -6.44
CA TRP A 17 -2.71 15.91 -5.37
C TRP A 17 -1.67 15.14 -4.56
N PRO A 18 -1.85 15.04 -3.25
CA PRO A 18 -0.85 14.44 -2.39
C PRO A 18 -0.76 12.94 -2.65
N ILE A 19 0.46 12.40 -2.65
CA ILE A 19 0.76 10.98 -2.76
C ILE A 19 1.54 10.56 -1.51
N PHE A 20 1.15 9.45 -0.90
CA PHE A 20 1.88 8.83 0.20
C PHE A 20 2.33 7.43 -0.23
N ALA A 21 3.63 7.26 -0.46
CA ALA A 21 4.19 6.01 -0.95
C ALA A 21 4.88 5.25 0.19
N PHE A 22 4.38 4.04 0.45
CA PHE A 22 5.03 3.10 1.37
C PHE A 22 6.11 2.31 0.64
N LEU A 23 7.32 2.26 1.22
CA LEU A 23 8.41 1.42 0.78
C LEU A 23 8.72 0.42 1.89
N ASP A 24 8.62 -0.86 1.58
CA ASP A 24 9.04 -1.90 2.51
C ASP A 24 10.57 -1.88 2.66
N SER A 25 11.06 -1.93 3.89
CA SER A 25 12.46 -1.66 4.21
C SER A 25 12.83 -2.32 5.54
N HIS A 26 13.34 -3.54 5.45
CA HIS A 26 13.61 -4.38 6.63
C HIS A 26 15.06 -4.32 7.08
N HIS A 27 15.24 -4.36 8.39
CA HIS A 27 16.55 -4.56 8.99
C HIS A 27 16.94 -6.05 8.93
N PRO A 28 18.16 -6.43 8.50
CA PRO A 28 18.57 -7.85 8.36
C PRO A 28 18.39 -8.71 9.61
N ASN A 29 18.46 -8.09 10.79
CA ASN A 29 18.37 -8.77 12.08
C ASN A 29 16.96 -8.76 12.71
N ILE A 30 15.94 -8.25 12.01
CA ILE A 30 14.55 -8.22 12.49
C ILE A 30 13.69 -8.97 11.46
N PRO A 31 13.53 -10.30 11.60
CA PRO A 31 12.81 -11.09 10.62
C PRO A 31 11.28 -10.88 10.71
N GLU A 32 10.64 -10.75 9.54
CA GLU A 32 9.18 -10.70 9.42
C GLU A 32 8.63 -12.07 9.00
N HIS A 33 8.46 -12.97 9.96
CA HIS A 33 7.89 -14.29 9.69
C HIS A 33 6.40 -14.19 9.27
N PRO A 34 5.94 -15.03 8.33
CA PRO A 34 6.61 -16.21 7.76
C PRO A 34 7.49 -15.94 6.52
N TYR A 35 7.67 -14.68 6.12
CA TYR A 35 8.39 -14.35 4.89
C TYR A 35 9.91 -14.57 5.03
N PRO A 36 10.60 -14.96 3.94
CA PRO A 36 12.06 -14.95 3.91
C PRO A 36 12.58 -13.51 3.98
N PRO A 37 13.90 -13.29 4.16
CA PRO A 37 14.48 -11.95 3.99
C PRO A 37 14.07 -11.34 2.65
N HIS A 38 13.54 -10.12 2.69
CA HIS A 38 13.04 -9.39 1.54
C HIS A 38 13.16 -7.89 1.81
N CYS A 39 13.25 -7.07 0.76
CA CYS A 39 13.25 -5.61 0.87
C CYS A 39 14.27 -5.10 1.91
N ILE A 40 15.45 -5.72 1.95
CA ILE A 40 16.46 -5.42 2.96
C ILE A 40 17.05 -4.04 2.68
N ILE A 41 17.20 -3.23 3.73
CA ILE A 41 17.76 -1.86 3.63
C ILE A 41 19.10 -1.89 2.89
N GLY A 42 19.25 -1.00 1.90
CA GLY A 42 20.44 -0.89 1.05
C GLY A 42 20.45 -1.83 -0.16
N THR A 43 19.44 -2.68 -0.31
CA THR A 43 19.24 -3.48 -1.53
C THR A 43 18.27 -2.79 -2.49
N HIS A 44 18.32 -3.17 -3.76
CA HIS A 44 17.41 -2.65 -4.79
C HIS A 44 15.94 -3.02 -4.54
N GLU A 45 15.67 -4.08 -3.77
CA GLU A 45 14.31 -4.50 -3.42
C GLU A 45 13.62 -3.51 -2.45
N ALA A 46 14.40 -2.76 -1.67
CA ALA A 46 13.89 -1.74 -0.76
C ALA A 46 13.61 -0.39 -1.44
N GLU A 47 13.87 -0.28 -2.75
CA GLU A 47 13.71 0.96 -3.51
C GLU A 47 12.47 0.94 -4.41
N LEU A 48 12.01 2.11 -4.86
CA LEU A 48 10.97 2.17 -5.88
C LEU A 48 11.43 1.48 -7.17
N VAL A 49 10.50 0.77 -7.81
CA VAL A 49 10.73 0.20 -9.14
C VAL A 49 11.11 1.31 -10.13
N PRO A 50 11.93 1.03 -11.15
CA PRO A 50 12.47 2.07 -12.04
C PRO A 50 11.41 2.99 -12.67
N SER A 51 10.23 2.47 -12.98
CA SER A 51 9.12 3.22 -13.58
C SER A 51 8.44 4.22 -12.63
N LEU A 52 8.67 4.10 -11.31
CA LEU A 52 8.12 4.98 -10.27
C LEU A 52 9.19 5.79 -9.54
N LYS A 53 10.48 5.56 -9.82
CA LYS A 53 11.59 6.22 -9.11
C LYS A 53 11.58 7.76 -9.21
N TRP A 54 11.00 8.31 -10.27
CA TRP A 54 10.86 9.76 -10.44
C TRP A 54 10.02 10.40 -9.32
N LEU A 55 9.12 9.66 -8.66
CA LEU A 55 8.31 10.14 -7.53
C LEU A 55 9.15 10.63 -6.35
N GLU A 56 10.40 10.18 -6.21
CA GLU A 56 11.31 10.63 -5.15
C GLU A 56 11.63 12.13 -5.25
N ASN A 57 11.43 12.74 -6.43
CA ASN A 57 11.74 14.14 -6.70
C ASN A 57 10.49 15.03 -6.78
N GLU A 58 9.29 14.46 -6.57
CA GLU A 58 8.04 15.18 -6.71
C GLU A 58 7.62 15.84 -5.38
N PRO A 59 7.28 17.15 -5.37
CA PRO A 59 7.02 17.89 -4.14
C PRO A 59 5.71 17.48 -3.44
N ASN A 60 4.78 16.86 -4.15
CA ASN A 60 3.51 16.36 -3.62
C ASN A 60 3.60 14.90 -3.13
N VAL A 61 4.78 14.28 -3.13
CA VAL A 61 4.99 12.90 -2.71
C VAL A 61 5.69 12.85 -1.35
N ILE A 62 5.14 12.06 -0.42
CA ILE A 62 5.84 11.62 0.78
C ILE A 62 6.24 10.16 0.59
N ILE A 63 7.54 9.88 0.74
CA ILE A 63 8.08 8.53 0.82
C ILE A 63 8.17 8.13 2.29
N ARG A 64 7.45 7.07 2.70
CA ARG A 64 7.55 6.48 4.03
C ARG A 64 8.10 5.06 3.91
N ARG A 65 9.31 4.86 4.45
CA ARG A 65 9.86 3.53 4.66
C ARG A 65 9.16 2.87 5.85
N LYS A 66 8.73 1.62 5.70
CA LYS A 66 8.11 0.79 6.73
C LYS A 66 8.90 -0.51 6.89
N ASP A 67 8.99 -1.01 8.11
CA ASP A 67 9.69 -2.24 8.50
C ASP A 67 8.72 -3.34 8.95
N CYS A 68 7.44 -3.19 8.61
CA CYS A 68 6.38 -4.16 8.88
C CYS A 68 5.31 -4.15 7.77
N ILE A 69 4.52 -5.22 7.66
CA ILE A 69 3.43 -5.38 6.68
C ILE A 69 2.53 -4.14 6.60
N ASP A 70 2.00 -3.69 7.74
CA ASP A 70 0.97 -2.65 7.81
C ASP A 70 1.57 -1.24 7.72
N GLY A 71 1.27 -0.53 6.63
CA GLY A 71 1.72 0.85 6.42
C GLY A 71 1.21 1.86 7.47
N PHE A 72 0.08 1.60 8.12
CA PHE A 72 -0.42 2.47 9.20
C PHE A 72 0.45 2.33 10.44
N ILE A 73 0.83 1.10 10.80
CA ILE A 73 1.75 0.82 11.91
C ILE A 73 3.16 1.32 11.58
N GLY A 74 3.66 1.06 10.38
CA GLY A 74 4.95 1.55 9.91
C GLY A 74 5.05 3.08 9.79
N SER A 75 3.93 3.79 9.94
CA SER A 75 3.89 5.25 10.00
C SER A 75 4.02 5.82 11.41
N LEU A 76 4.12 4.99 12.45
CA LEU A 76 4.37 5.43 13.81
C LEU A 76 5.82 5.93 13.96
N ASP A 77 5.97 7.08 14.60
CA ASP A 77 7.28 7.58 15.02
C ASP A 77 7.49 7.34 16.52
N ARG A 78 8.74 7.48 16.97
CA ARG A 78 9.14 7.17 18.36
C ARG A 78 8.44 8.01 19.42
N ASP A 79 7.94 9.18 19.04
CA ASP A 79 7.18 10.07 19.92
C ASP A 79 5.69 9.69 20.02
N GLY A 80 5.27 8.62 19.34
CA GLY A 80 3.89 8.15 19.31
C GLY A 80 3.01 8.88 18.28
N SER A 81 3.57 9.83 17.53
CA SER A 81 2.88 10.43 16.39
C SER A 81 2.78 9.45 15.23
N ASN A 82 1.89 9.73 14.28
CA ASN A 82 1.74 8.92 13.08
C ASN A 82 1.77 9.82 11.84
N VAL A 83 2.77 9.60 10.98
CA VAL A 83 3.03 10.44 9.80
C VAL A 83 1.88 10.38 8.81
N PHE A 84 1.28 9.21 8.60
CA PHE A 84 0.12 9.06 7.72
C PHE A 84 -1.11 9.81 8.26
N VAL A 85 -1.35 9.76 9.57
CA VAL A 85 -2.43 10.53 10.20
C VAL A 85 -2.23 12.03 10.03
N ASN A 86 -1.00 12.52 10.25
CA ASN A 86 -0.67 13.93 10.06
C ASN A 86 -0.85 14.33 8.59
N TRP A 87 -0.40 13.50 7.66
CA TRP A 87 -0.56 13.74 6.22
C TRP A 87 -2.03 13.84 5.80
N VAL A 88 -2.90 12.94 6.28
CA VAL A 88 -4.36 13.01 6.02
C VAL A 88 -4.95 14.32 6.54
N LYS A 89 -4.58 14.73 7.77
CA LYS A 89 -5.11 15.95 8.39
C LYS A 89 -4.63 17.22 7.68
N SER A 90 -3.32 17.34 7.43
CA SER A 90 -2.72 18.53 6.83
C SER A 90 -3.17 18.77 5.40
N ASN A 91 -3.55 17.71 4.67
CA ASN A 91 -4.07 17.81 3.30
C ASN A 91 -5.61 17.74 3.24
N GLU A 92 -6.30 17.75 4.38
CA GLU A 92 -7.77 17.64 4.48
C GLU A 92 -8.36 16.49 3.65
N ILE A 93 -7.70 15.33 3.66
CA ILE A 93 -8.02 14.22 2.77
C ILE A 93 -9.32 13.55 3.21
N LYS A 94 -10.33 13.63 2.35
CA LYS A 94 -11.62 12.94 2.53
C LYS A 94 -11.67 11.56 1.90
N VAL A 95 -10.86 11.30 0.89
CA VAL A 95 -10.85 10.03 0.16
C VAL A 95 -9.42 9.61 -0.10
N VAL A 96 -9.06 8.39 0.30
CA VAL A 96 -7.77 7.77 -0.01
C VAL A 96 -7.98 6.71 -1.09
N LEU A 97 -7.23 6.82 -2.19
CA LEU A 97 -7.13 5.80 -3.22
C LEU A 97 -5.89 4.93 -2.95
N VAL A 98 -6.10 3.64 -2.78
CA VAL A 98 -5.07 2.65 -2.44
C VAL A 98 -4.80 1.76 -3.64
N LEU A 99 -3.52 1.63 -3.96
CA LEU A 99 -2.96 0.74 -4.97
C LEU A 99 -1.57 0.25 -4.49
N GLY A 100 -1.09 -0.88 -5.01
CA GLY A 100 0.20 -1.44 -4.63
C GLY A 100 0.22 -2.97 -4.50
N ILE A 101 1.22 -3.47 -3.77
CA ILE A 101 1.41 -4.90 -3.51
C ILE A 101 1.75 -5.16 -2.03
N CYS A 102 1.40 -6.32 -1.46
CA CYS A 102 0.53 -7.35 -2.02
C CYS A 102 -0.94 -7.09 -1.65
N THR A 103 -1.87 -7.42 -2.56
CA THR A 103 -3.31 -7.08 -2.45
C THR A 103 -3.94 -7.59 -1.16
N ASP A 104 -3.60 -8.82 -0.78
CA ASP A 104 -4.13 -9.56 0.35
C ASP A 104 -3.24 -9.52 1.60
N ILE A 105 -2.13 -8.76 1.54
CA ILE A 105 -1.15 -8.62 2.61
C ILE A 105 -1.00 -7.13 2.95
N CYS A 106 0.04 -6.44 2.47
CA CYS A 106 0.31 -5.04 2.83
C CYS A 106 -0.85 -4.09 2.49
N VAL A 107 -1.49 -4.28 1.33
CA VAL A 107 -2.65 -3.47 0.93
C VAL A 107 -3.83 -3.74 1.84
N LEU A 108 -4.15 -5.01 2.11
CA LEU A 108 -5.28 -5.39 2.95
C LEU A 108 -5.10 -4.90 4.39
N ASP A 109 -3.94 -5.14 4.99
CA ASP A 109 -3.65 -4.75 6.38
C ASP A 109 -3.72 -3.23 6.55
N PHE A 110 -3.06 -2.47 5.67
CA PHE A 110 -3.17 -1.01 5.68
C PHE A 110 -4.62 -0.55 5.56
N VAL A 111 -5.41 -1.12 4.64
CA VAL A 111 -6.82 -0.76 4.46
C VAL A 111 -7.63 -1.07 5.73
N CYS A 112 -7.40 -2.21 6.37
CA CYS A 112 -8.08 -2.59 7.61
C CYS A 112 -7.77 -1.61 8.75
N SER A 113 -6.50 -1.25 8.92
CA SER A 113 -6.04 -0.32 9.96
C SER A 113 -6.49 1.11 9.69
N ALA A 114 -6.42 1.59 8.44
CA ALA A 114 -6.93 2.90 8.06
C ALA A 114 -8.44 3.01 8.31
N LEU A 115 -9.24 2.02 7.92
CA LEU A 115 -10.69 2.02 8.19
C LEU A 115 -10.99 2.00 9.70
N SER A 116 -10.22 1.23 10.47
CA SER A 116 -10.37 1.17 11.93
C SER A 116 -10.01 2.50 12.59
N ALA A 117 -8.89 3.11 12.19
CA ALA A 117 -8.45 4.43 12.67
C ALA A 117 -9.43 5.55 12.27
N ARG A 118 -10.02 5.47 11.07
CA ARG A 118 -11.12 6.36 10.64
C ARG A 118 -12.33 6.21 11.56
N ASN A 119 -12.78 4.99 11.82
CA ASN A 119 -13.92 4.74 12.71
C ASN A 119 -13.65 5.21 14.15
N HIS A 120 -12.38 5.16 14.59
CA HIS A 120 -11.93 5.72 15.86
C HIS A 120 -11.64 7.23 15.80
N ARG A 121 -11.99 7.92 14.70
CA ARG A 121 -11.82 9.37 14.49
C ARG A 121 -10.37 9.87 14.51
N ILE A 122 -9.38 8.97 14.49
CA ILE A 122 -7.96 9.32 14.39
C ILE A 122 -7.67 9.98 13.04
N LEU A 123 -8.32 9.51 11.97
CA LEU A 123 -8.11 9.96 10.58
C LEU A 123 -9.10 11.03 10.09
N SER A 124 -9.77 11.78 10.96
CA SER A 124 -10.64 12.88 10.51
C SER A 124 -9.85 13.87 9.60
N PRO A 125 -10.36 14.31 8.42
CA PRO A 125 -11.74 14.20 7.93
C PRO A 125 -12.00 13.03 6.96
N LEU A 126 -11.20 11.97 6.97
CA LEU A 126 -11.33 10.84 6.03
C LEU A 126 -12.73 10.21 6.07
N GLU A 127 -13.37 10.13 4.90
CA GLU A 127 -14.69 9.55 4.69
C GLU A 127 -14.55 8.15 4.07
N ASP A 128 -13.74 8.01 3.03
CA ASP A 128 -13.64 6.78 2.24
C ASP A 128 -12.20 6.29 2.04
N VAL A 129 -12.04 4.96 2.08
CA VAL A 129 -10.86 4.24 1.60
C VAL A 129 -11.29 3.43 0.38
N ILE A 130 -10.67 3.70 -0.75
CA ILE A 130 -10.97 3.07 -2.05
C ILE A 130 -9.77 2.22 -2.47
N VAL A 131 -9.98 0.96 -2.82
CA VAL A 131 -8.94 0.09 -3.40
C VAL A 131 -9.14 -0.01 -4.90
N TYR A 132 -8.12 0.37 -5.66
CA TYR A 132 -8.13 0.23 -7.11
C TYR A 132 -7.61 -1.15 -7.51
N SER A 133 -8.53 -2.06 -7.85
CA SER A 133 -8.22 -3.47 -8.12
C SER A 133 -7.14 -3.67 -9.19
N ARG A 134 -7.18 -2.95 -10.32
CA ARG A 134 -6.15 -3.07 -11.39
C ARG A 134 -4.80 -2.46 -11.01
N GLY A 135 -4.81 -1.51 -10.08
CA GLY A 135 -3.63 -0.94 -9.42
C GLY A 135 -3.09 -1.81 -8.30
N CYS A 136 -3.72 -2.95 -8.00
CA CYS A 136 -3.24 -3.91 -7.01
C CYS A 136 -2.75 -5.20 -7.68
N ALA A 137 -1.77 -5.85 -7.05
CA ALA A 137 -1.36 -7.21 -7.42
C ALA A 137 -0.89 -7.98 -6.20
N THR A 138 -0.72 -9.28 -6.33
CA THR A 138 -0.06 -10.16 -5.35
C THR A 138 0.82 -11.14 -6.11
N TYR A 139 1.50 -12.07 -5.44
CA TYR A 139 2.42 -13.02 -6.09
C TYR A 139 1.79 -14.40 -6.31
N ASP A 140 2.41 -15.21 -7.16
CA ASP A 140 2.08 -16.63 -7.32
C ASP A 140 3.17 -17.48 -6.68
N LEU A 141 2.78 -18.39 -5.79
CA LEU A 141 3.65 -19.45 -5.27
C LEU A 141 2.96 -20.80 -5.43
N PRO A 142 3.21 -21.51 -6.54
CA PRO A 142 2.57 -22.80 -6.81
C PRO A 142 2.83 -23.83 -5.71
N VAL A 143 1.88 -24.73 -5.50
CA VAL A 143 1.96 -25.79 -4.46
C VAL A 143 3.24 -26.62 -4.57
N HIS A 144 3.65 -26.98 -5.78
CA HIS A 144 4.85 -27.80 -5.99
C HIS A 144 6.14 -27.05 -5.63
N VAL A 145 6.17 -25.72 -5.75
CA VAL A 145 7.30 -24.88 -5.30
C VAL A 145 7.26 -24.72 -3.79
N ALA A 146 6.10 -24.35 -3.23
CA ALA A 146 5.92 -24.14 -1.79
C ALA A 146 6.32 -25.38 -0.97
N LYS A 147 6.00 -26.58 -1.44
CA LYS A 147 6.39 -27.85 -0.78
C LYS A 147 7.90 -28.02 -0.57
N ASN A 148 8.72 -27.38 -1.41
CA ASN A 148 10.17 -27.46 -1.35
C ASN A 148 10.80 -26.33 -0.51
N ILE A 149 10.00 -25.38 -0.01
CA ILE A 149 10.46 -24.26 0.81
C ILE A 149 9.89 -24.44 2.21
N LYS A 150 10.78 -24.68 3.18
CA LYS A 150 10.37 -24.93 4.57
C LYS A 150 9.59 -23.73 5.12
N GLY A 151 8.35 -23.98 5.55
CA GLY A 151 7.47 -22.95 6.14
C GLY A 151 6.71 -22.10 5.12
N ALA A 152 6.94 -22.28 3.82
CA ALA A 152 6.17 -21.58 2.81
C ALA A 152 4.76 -22.16 2.66
N LEU A 153 3.79 -21.27 2.44
CA LEU A 153 2.43 -21.63 2.08
C LEU A 153 2.23 -21.36 0.59
N ALA A 154 1.58 -22.29 -0.10
CA ALA A 154 1.18 -22.06 -1.49
C ALA A 154 0.28 -20.82 -1.56
N HIS A 155 0.50 -20.00 -2.58
CA HIS A 155 -0.13 -18.70 -2.71
C HIS A 155 -0.62 -18.50 -4.14
N PRO A 156 -1.83 -18.96 -4.49
CA PRO A 156 -2.36 -18.84 -5.85
C PRO A 156 -2.74 -17.38 -6.17
N GLN A 157 -1.98 -16.73 -7.05
CA GLN A 157 -2.06 -15.28 -7.27
C GLN A 157 -3.48 -14.77 -7.54
N GLU A 158 -4.18 -15.35 -8.51
CA GLU A 158 -5.50 -14.87 -8.91
C GLU A 158 -6.53 -15.01 -7.79
N LEU A 159 -6.52 -16.16 -7.11
CA LEU A 159 -7.45 -16.44 -6.02
C LEU A 159 -7.18 -15.51 -4.84
N MET A 160 -5.91 -15.36 -4.44
CA MET A 160 -5.53 -14.53 -3.29
C MET A 160 -5.76 -13.05 -3.57
N HIS A 161 -5.51 -12.57 -4.79
CA HIS A 161 -5.88 -11.21 -5.19
C HIS A 161 -7.39 -10.96 -5.01
N ARG A 162 -8.24 -11.87 -5.48
CA ARG A 162 -9.70 -11.77 -5.34
C ARG A 162 -10.15 -11.84 -3.87
N ILE A 163 -9.55 -12.72 -3.07
CA ILE A 163 -9.82 -12.83 -1.63
C ILE A 163 -9.43 -11.55 -0.90
N GLY A 164 -8.25 -10.98 -1.17
CA GLY A 164 -7.80 -9.72 -0.58
C GLY A 164 -8.78 -8.57 -0.85
N LEU A 165 -9.21 -8.42 -2.11
CA LEU A 165 -10.23 -7.42 -2.48
C LEU A 165 -11.58 -7.69 -1.80
N TYR A 166 -12.02 -8.95 -1.74
CA TYR A 166 -13.26 -9.32 -1.06
C TYR A 166 -13.21 -9.00 0.44
N MET A 167 -12.10 -9.32 1.10
CA MET A 167 -11.90 -9.01 2.52
C MET A 167 -11.87 -7.50 2.75
N ALA A 168 -11.13 -6.74 1.94
CA ALA A 168 -11.12 -5.27 2.02
C ALA A 168 -12.54 -4.68 1.88
N LYS A 169 -13.33 -5.18 0.93
CA LYS A 169 -14.74 -4.80 0.78
C LYS A 169 -15.55 -5.12 2.04
N GLY A 170 -15.36 -6.31 2.61
CA GLY A 170 -16.01 -6.74 3.85
C GLY A 170 -15.65 -5.89 5.08
N ARG A 171 -14.51 -5.19 5.06
CA ARG A 171 -14.14 -4.21 6.11
C ARG A 171 -14.73 -2.81 5.88
N GLY A 172 -15.31 -2.56 4.72
CA GLY A 172 -15.93 -1.27 4.37
C GLY A 172 -15.13 -0.43 3.38
N ALA A 173 -14.09 -0.98 2.74
CA ALA A 173 -13.45 -0.32 1.62
C ALA A 173 -14.35 -0.37 0.37
N LYS A 174 -14.30 0.69 -0.45
CA LYS A 174 -14.89 0.66 -1.80
C LYS A 174 -13.88 0.00 -2.75
N ILE A 175 -14.31 -0.99 -3.53
CA ILE A 175 -13.44 -1.62 -4.53
C ILE A 175 -13.87 -1.13 -5.91
N VAL A 176 -12.92 -0.59 -6.67
CA VAL A 176 -13.17 -0.08 -8.03
C VAL A 176 -12.27 -0.78 -9.04
N SER A 177 -12.78 -0.97 -10.25
CA SER A 177 -12.04 -1.53 -11.39
C SER A 177 -11.55 -0.47 -12.37
N GLU A 178 -11.97 0.78 -12.20
CA GLU A 178 -11.58 1.90 -13.03
C GLU A 178 -11.44 3.15 -12.16
N VAL A 179 -10.49 4.01 -12.53
CA VAL A 179 -10.32 5.33 -11.93
C VAL A 179 -10.31 6.35 -13.06
N SER A 180 -11.32 7.20 -13.08
CA SER A 180 -11.47 8.30 -14.03
C SER A 180 -11.50 9.62 -13.28
N PHE A 181 -10.85 10.61 -13.85
CA PHE A 181 -10.85 11.96 -13.31
C PHE A 181 -11.46 12.85 -14.37
N HIS A 182 -12.60 13.44 -14.06
CA HIS A 182 -13.14 14.47 -14.94
C HIS A 182 -12.15 15.62 -14.98
N LYS A 183 -11.93 16.19 -16.18
CA LYS A 183 -11.31 17.51 -16.24
C LYS A 183 -12.25 18.44 -15.50
N SER A 184 -11.75 19.07 -14.44
CA SER A 184 -12.43 20.23 -13.89
C SER A 184 -12.46 21.28 -14.99
N ASP A 185 -13.64 21.80 -15.31
CA ASP A 185 -13.80 22.98 -16.19
C ASP A 185 -13.05 24.20 -15.64
#